data_AF-A0A840N3L1-F1
#
_entry.id   AF-A0A840N3L1-F1
#
_cell.length_a   1.000
_cell.length_b   1.000
_cell.length_c   1.000
_cell.angle_alpha   90.00
_cell.angle_beta   90.00
_cell.angle_gamma   90.00
#
_symmetry.space_group_name_H-M   'P 1'
#
loop_
_entity.id
_entity.type
_entity.pdbx_description
1 polymer ?
#
loop_
_entity_poly.entity_id
_entity_poly.type
_entity_poly.pdbx_seq_one_letter_code
_entity_poly.pdbx_strand_id
1 'polypeptide(L)'
;MLTSELVLSMEARAIVLHTLHWIASIVEVLGVAVIIGGVIAASMWSVQQMYQGEWHGAFRSYRANLGRGILLGLEFLIAADIIGMVAIVPTLERLAVLGLIIVIRTFLSFSLQIEIDGRLPWRRERAEANDRTDGGL
;
A
#
# COMPACT_ATOMS: atom_id res chain seq x y z
N MET A 1 3.03 28.33 -36.85
CA MET A 1 4.08 27.72 -36.01
C MET A 1 3.63 27.60 -34.54
N LEU A 2 3.19 28.67 -33.86
CA LEU A 2 2.69 28.56 -32.46
C LEU A 2 1.47 27.63 -32.27
N THR A 3 0.57 27.53 -33.26
CA THR A 3 -0.65 26.71 -33.17
C THR A 3 -0.38 25.21 -33.21
N SER A 4 0.69 24.78 -33.89
CA SER A 4 1.05 23.35 -34.03
C SER A 4 1.66 22.79 -32.75
N GLU A 5 2.50 23.57 -32.07
CA GLU A 5 3.10 23.23 -30.76
C GLU A 5 2.02 23.09 -29.66
N LEU A 6 1.05 24.01 -29.64
CA LEU A 6 -0.08 23.99 -28.70
C LEU A 6 -0.98 22.77 -28.89
N VAL A 7 -1.29 22.40 -30.14
CA VAL A 7 -2.11 21.23 -30.45
C VAL A 7 -1.39 19.92 -30.08
N LEU A 8 -0.10 19.79 -30.40
CA LEU A 8 0.72 18.63 -30.01
C LEU A 8 0.78 18.45 -28.49
N SER A 9 0.90 19.55 -27.72
CA SER A 9 0.90 19.49 -26.26
C SER A 9 -0.44 19.07 -25.65
N MET A 10 -1.56 19.45 -26.27
CA MET A 10 -2.92 19.07 -25.84
C MET A 10 -3.21 17.59 -26.08
N GLU A 11 -2.86 17.08 -27.28
CA GLU A 11 -3.06 15.67 -27.63
C GLU A 11 -2.16 14.75 -26.80
N ALA A 12 -0.87 15.10 -26.67
CA ALA A 12 0.06 14.35 -25.84
C ALA A 12 -0.41 14.31 -24.38
N ARG A 13 -0.90 15.44 -23.84
CA ARG A 13 -1.43 15.52 -22.49
C ARG A 13 -2.68 14.66 -22.31
N ALA A 14 -3.62 14.66 -23.26
CA ALA A 14 -4.81 13.83 -23.18
C ALA A 14 -4.47 12.32 -23.18
N ILE A 15 -3.53 11.91 -24.04
CA ILE A 15 -3.06 10.52 -24.11
C ILE A 15 -2.37 10.11 -22.80
N VAL A 16 -1.44 10.94 -22.30
CA VAL A 16 -0.73 10.68 -21.05
C VAL A 16 -1.70 10.56 -19.87
N LEU A 17 -2.67 11.48 -19.76
CA LEU A 17 -3.67 11.44 -18.69
C LEU A 17 -4.53 10.18 -18.75
N HIS A 18 -4.95 9.78 -19.96
CA HIS A 18 -5.74 8.57 -20.15
C HIS A 18 -4.95 7.31 -19.78
N THR A 19 -3.70 7.20 -20.23
CA THR A 19 -2.81 6.08 -19.92
C THR A 19 -2.49 5.99 -18.43
N LEU A 20 -2.16 7.12 -17.78
CA LEU A 20 -1.87 7.16 -16.35
C LEU A 20 -3.07 6.72 -15.49
N HIS A 21 -4.29 7.12 -15.87
CA HIS A 21 -5.50 6.69 -15.19
C HIS A 21 -5.66 5.15 -15.23
N TRP A 22 -5.53 4.54 -16.41
CA TRP A 22 -5.62 3.09 -16.55
C TRP A 22 -4.53 2.35 -15.78
N ILE A 23 -3.29 2.86 -15.82
CA ILE A 23 -2.17 2.28 -15.04
C ILE A 23 -2.47 2.34 -13.55
N ALA A 24 -2.88 3.50 -13.02
CA ALA A 24 -3.21 3.66 -11.61
C ALA A 24 -4.30 2.67 -11.16
N SER A 25 -5.38 2.54 -11.94
CA SER A 25 -6.47 1.61 -11.64
C SER A 25 -6.03 0.14 -11.67
N ILE A 26 -5.19 -0.26 -12.62
CA ILE A 26 -4.66 -1.63 -12.68
C ILE A 26 -3.79 -1.92 -11.45
N VAL A 27 -2.89 -0.99 -11.09
CA VAL A 27 -2.01 -1.15 -9.92
C VAL A 27 -2.84 -1.18 -8.63
N GLU A 28 -3.89 -0.37 -8.53
CA GLU A 28 -4.82 -0.40 -7.40
C GLU A 28 -5.53 -1.75 -7.27
N VAL A 29 -6.10 -2.26 -8.37
CA VAL A 29 -6.78 -3.56 -8.38
C VAL A 29 -5.81 -4.68 -8.01
N LEU A 30 -4.57 -4.65 -8.51
CA LEU A 30 -3.54 -5.62 -8.15
C LEU A 30 -3.19 -5.55 -6.66
N GLY A 31 -3.00 -4.34 -6.10
CA GLY A 31 -2.73 -4.17 -4.67
C GLY A 31 -3.85 -4.72 -3.80
N VAL A 32 -5.11 -4.42 -4.13
CA VAL A 32 -6.29 -4.97 -3.44
C VAL A 32 -6.34 -6.50 -3.56
N ALA A 33 -6.09 -7.05 -4.76
CA ALA A 33 -6.09 -8.50 -4.98
C ALA A 33 -5.00 -9.21 -4.16
N VAL A 34 -3.80 -8.63 -4.05
CA VAL A 34 -2.71 -9.15 -3.22
C VAL A 34 -3.08 -9.17 -1.74
N ILE A 35 -3.70 -8.09 -1.22
CA ILE A 35 -4.17 -8.04 0.17
C ILE A 35 -5.19 -9.16 0.42
N ILE A 36 -6.22 -9.24 -0.41
CA ILE A 36 -7.28 -10.25 -0.27
C ILE A 36 -6.70 -11.65 -0.34
N GLY A 37 -5.83 -11.92 -1.33
CA GLY A 37 -5.15 -13.19 -1.48
C GLY A 37 -4.31 -13.57 -0.26
N GLY A 38 -3.54 -12.62 0.28
CA GLY A 38 -2.74 -12.80 1.49
C GLY A 38 -3.60 -13.12 2.72
N VAL A 39 -4.74 -12.42 2.89
CA VAL A 39 -5.70 -12.67 3.97
C VAL A 39 -6.31 -14.07 3.85
N ILE A 40 -6.75 -14.47 2.66
CA ILE A 40 -7.33 -15.80 2.42
C ILE A 40 -6.31 -16.90 2.70
N ALA A 41 -5.10 -16.78 2.14
CA ALA A 41 -4.04 -17.77 2.32
C ALA A 41 -3.64 -17.91 3.80
N ALA A 42 -3.46 -16.80 4.51
CA ALA A 42 -3.16 -16.81 5.93
C ALA A 42 -4.30 -17.46 6.74
N SER A 43 -5.55 -17.16 6.41
CA SER A 43 -6.73 -17.72 7.08
C SER A 43 -6.85 -19.23 6.88
N MET A 44 -6.68 -19.71 5.64
CA MET A 44 -6.70 -21.15 5.33
C MET A 44 -5.62 -21.92 6.10
N TRP A 45 -4.39 -21.42 6.12
CA TRP A 45 -3.29 -22.05 6.86
C TRP A 45 -3.50 -22.02 8.38
N SER A 46 -4.07 -20.94 8.93
CA SER A 46 -4.37 -20.85 10.36
C SER A 46 -5.45 -21.84 10.77
N VAL A 47 -6.49 -22.01 9.97
CA VAL A 47 -7.56 -22.97 10.22
C VAL A 47 -7.00 -24.40 10.21
N GLN A 48 -6.15 -24.75 9.24
CA GLN A 48 -5.49 -26.06 9.18
C GLN A 48 -4.61 -26.35 10.41
N GLN A 49 -3.84 -25.36 10.90
CA GLN A 49 -3.02 -25.53 12.11
C GLN A 49 -3.86 -25.61 13.39
N MET A 50 -5.00 -24.92 13.45
CA MET A 50 -5.90 -24.97 14.59
C MET A 50 -6.53 -26.35 14.76
N TYR A 51 -6.84 -27.04 13.65
CA TYR A 51 -7.28 -28.44 13.67
C TYR A 51 -6.21 -29.43 14.17
N GLN A 52 -4.93 -29.04 14.16
CA GLN A 52 -3.81 -29.86 14.66
C GLN A 52 -3.49 -29.63 16.14
N GLY A 53 -4.23 -28.74 16.84
CA GLY A 53 -4.14 -28.56 18.30
C GLY A 53 -3.10 -27.54 18.78
N GLU A 54 -2.32 -26.92 17.89
CA GLU A 54 -1.25 -25.96 18.24
C GLU A 54 -1.75 -24.50 18.25
N TRP A 55 -2.69 -24.19 19.15
CA TRP A 55 -3.33 -22.86 19.25
C TRP A 55 -2.34 -21.67 19.36
N HIS A 56 -1.26 -21.82 20.12
CA HIS A 56 -0.27 -20.77 20.33
C HIS A 56 0.69 -20.58 19.13
N GLY A 57 0.94 -21.63 18.35
CA GLY A 57 1.74 -21.58 17.13
C GLY A 57 0.95 -20.98 15.96
N ALA A 58 -0.30 -21.43 15.81
CA ALA A 58 -1.21 -20.98 14.77
C ALA A 58 -1.44 -19.46 14.79
N PHE A 59 -1.66 -18.86 15.96
CA PHE A 59 -1.92 -17.42 16.07
C PHE A 59 -0.71 -16.54 15.69
N ARG A 60 0.51 -16.97 16.06
CA ARG A 60 1.75 -16.28 15.68
C ARG A 60 2.03 -16.40 14.18
N SER A 61 1.88 -17.61 13.63
CA SER A 61 2.04 -17.85 12.20
C SER A 61 1.00 -17.10 11.36
N TYR A 62 -0.24 -17.01 11.85
CA TYR A 62 -1.32 -16.26 11.22
C TYR A 62 -1.00 -14.76 11.15
N ARG A 63 -0.65 -14.13 12.28
CA ARG A 63 -0.25 -12.71 12.31
C ARG A 63 0.95 -12.42 11.41
N ALA A 64 1.95 -13.29 11.39
CA ALA A 64 3.13 -13.11 10.55
C ALA A 64 2.79 -13.17 9.04
N ASN A 65 1.96 -14.13 8.62
CA ASN A 65 1.58 -14.26 7.22
C ASN A 65 0.57 -13.20 6.76
N LEU A 66 -0.38 -12.82 7.63
CA LEU A 66 -1.24 -11.67 7.41
C LEU A 66 -0.43 -10.39 7.22
N GLY A 67 0.51 -10.12 8.13
CA GLY A 67 1.34 -8.93 8.09
C GLY A 67 2.14 -8.84 6.80
N ARG A 68 2.73 -9.95 6.33
CA ARG A 68 3.46 -10.01 5.06
C ARG A 68 2.56 -9.72 3.85
N GLY A 69 1.36 -10.31 3.80
CA GLY A 69 0.41 -10.09 2.71
C GLY A 69 -0.11 -8.65 2.66
N ILE A 70 -0.40 -8.07 3.83
CA ILE A 70 -0.82 -6.68 3.96
C ILE A 70 0.31 -5.72 3.55
N LEU A 71 1.54 -5.97 4.02
CA LEU A 71 2.70 -5.13 3.70
C LEU A 71 2.96 -5.09 2.19
N LEU A 72 2.98 -6.26 1.54
CA LEU A 72 3.15 -6.36 0.09
C LEU A 72 2.02 -5.62 -0.65
N GLY A 73 0.77 -5.82 -0.22
CA GLY A 73 -0.37 -5.12 -0.80
C GLY A 73 -0.31 -3.60 -0.64
N LEU A 74 0.20 -3.12 0.49
CA LEU A 74 0.41 -1.69 0.74
C LEU A 74 1.49 -1.09 -0.17
N GLU A 75 2.55 -1.82 -0.50
CA GLU A 75 3.55 -1.36 -1.48
C GLU A 75 2.90 -1.05 -2.85
N PHE A 76 1.99 -1.92 -3.31
CA PHE A 76 1.22 -1.68 -4.54
C PHE A 76 0.22 -0.53 -4.41
N LEU A 77 -0.49 -0.43 -3.27
CA LEU A 77 -1.46 0.64 -3.05
C LEU A 77 -0.79 2.03 -2.97
N ILE A 78 0.39 2.13 -2.35
CA ILE A 78 1.20 3.36 -2.34
C ILE A 78 1.62 3.74 -3.76
N ALA A 79 2.05 2.77 -4.58
CA ALA A 79 2.40 3.02 -5.97
C ALA A 79 1.20 3.56 -6.78
N ALA A 80 0.01 2.98 -6.60
CA ALA A 80 -1.21 3.47 -7.24
C ALA A 80 -1.55 4.92 -6.82
N ASP A 81 -1.39 5.24 -5.54
CA ASP A 81 -1.67 6.56 -4.98
C ASP A 81 -0.75 7.65 -5.54
N ILE A 82 0.55 7.34 -5.67
CA ILE A 82 1.55 8.24 -6.27
C ILE A 82 1.24 8.52 -7.74
N ILE A 83 0.90 7.48 -8.51
CA ILE A 83 0.54 7.61 -9.93
C ILE A 83 -0.74 8.45 -10.08
N GLY A 84 -1.73 8.21 -9.22
CA GLY A 84 -2.98 8.98 -9.18
C GLY A 84 -2.78 10.46 -8.90
N MET A 85 -1.86 10.81 -7.98
CA MET A 85 -1.51 12.22 -7.68
C MET A 85 -0.89 12.94 -8.87
N VAL A 86 0.02 12.29 -9.62
CA VAL A 86 0.71 12.92 -10.76
C VAL A 86 -0.23 13.11 -11.95
N ALA A 87 -1.22 12.22 -12.12
CA ALA A 87 -2.15 12.26 -13.24
C ALA A 87 -3.25 13.33 -13.09
N ILE A 88 -3.57 13.76 -11.87
CA ILE A 88 -4.70 14.62 -11.59
C ILE A 88 -4.07 15.86 -10.93
N VAL A 89 -3.77 16.96 -11.65
CA VAL A 89 -4.71 18.08 -11.83
C VAL A 89 -4.03 19.31 -12.46
N PRO A 90 -4.78 20.08 -13.28
CA PRO A 90 -4.83 21.53 -13.22
C PRO A 90 -6.23 21.97 -12.74
N THR A 91 -6.33 22.70 -11.61
CA THR A 91 -7.50 23.25 -10.85
C THR A 91 -7.53 22.86 -9.35
N LEU A 92 -7.43 23.85 -8.44
CA LEU A 92 -7.29 23.62 -6.99
C LEU A 92 -8.43 22.80 -6.34
N GLU A 93 -9.66 22.91 -6.83
CA GLU A 93 -10.82 22.21 -6.26
C GLU A 93 -10.75 20.67 -6.41
N ARG A 94 -10.37 20.19 -7.60
CA ARG A 94 -10.19 18.75 -7.87
C ARG A 94 -9.00 18.18 -7.09
N LEU A 95 -7.96 19.00 -6.91
CA LEU A 95 -6.78 18.67 -6.09
C LEU A 95 -7.17 18.51 -4.62
N ALA A 96 -8.03 19.39 -4.10
CA ALA A 96 -8.45 19.36 -2.71
C ALA A 96 -9.21 18.07 -2.36
N VAL A 97 -10.15 17.65 -3.21
CA VAL A 97 -10.91 16.40 -2.99
C VAL A 97 -10.01 15.17 -3.10
N LEU A 98 -9.14 15.11 -4.12
CA LEU A 98 -8.21 13.99 -4.28
C LEU A 98 -7.21 13.93 -3.12
N GLY A 99 -6.63 15.07 -2.74
CA GLY A 99 -5.72 15.17 -1.60
C GLY A 99 -6.37 14.73 -0.28
N LEU A 100 -7.64 15.10 -0.06
CA LEU A 100 -8.39 14.64 1.10
C LEU A 100 -8.57 13.11 1.12
N ILE A 101 -8.92 12.50 -0.02
CA ILE A 101 -9.07 11.03 -0.13
C ILE A 101 -7.75 10.33 0.21
N ILE A 102 -6.63 10.84 -0.30
CA ILE A 102 -5.27 10.31 -0.04
C ILE A 102 -4.87 10.42 1.43
N VAL A 103 -5.18 11.55 2.06
CA VAL A 103 -4.94 11.76 3.51
C VAL A 103 -5.74 10.76 4.34
N ILE A 104 -7.03 10.59 4.02
CA ILE A 104 -7.89 9.61 4.70
C ILE A 104 -7.34 8.19 4.51
N ARG A 105 -6.96 7.82 3.28
CA ARG A 105 -6.38 6.50 2.98
C ARG A 105 -5.12 6.24 3.81
N THR A 106 -4.19 7.17 3.81
CA THR A 106 -2.92 7.04 4.55
C THR A 106 -3.17 6.93 6.05
N PHE A 107 -4.06 7.75 6.60
CA PHE A 107 -4.41 7.71 8.02
C PHE A 107 -5.08 6.39 8.43
N LEU A 108 -6.07 5.90 7.66
CA LEU A 108 -6.76 4.65 7.96
C LEU A 108 -5.83 3.43 7.83
N SER A 109 -5.05 3.35 6.75
CA SER A 109 -4.06 2.28 6.57
C SER A 109 -3.03 2.27 7.70
N PHE A 110 -2.54 3.45 8.11
CA PHE A 110 -1.59 3.59 9.20
C PHE A 110 -2.17 3.20 10.57
N SER A 111 -3.41 3.63 10.87
CA SER A 111 -4.10 3.28 12.12
C SER A 111 -4.31 1.77 12.24
N LEU A 112 -4.72 1.10 11.16
CA LEU A 112 -4.90 -0.35 11.14
C LEU A 112 -3.56 -1.09 11.34
N GLN A 113 -2.49 -0.58 10.74
CA GLN A 113 -1.17 -1.20 10.89
C GLN A 113 -0.67 -1.11 12.33
N ILE A 114 -0.89 0.00 13.03
CA ILE A 114 -0.57 0.14 14.46
C ILE A 114 -1.36 -0.83 15.32
N GLU A 115 -2.65 -1.00 15.06
CA GLU A 115 -3.50 -1.93 15.80
C GLU A 115 -3.01 -3.38 15.64
N ILE A 116 -2.65 -3.76 14.42
CA ILE A 116 -2.15 -5.10 14.10
C ILE A 116 -0.78 -5.35 14.73
N ASP A 117 0.11 -4.35 14.71
CA ASP A 117 1.50 -4.48 15.14
C ASP A 117 1.73 -4.22 16.63
N GLY A 118 0.80 -3.54 17.29
CA GLY A 118 0.87 -3.16 18.71
C GLY A 118 2.09 -2.29 19.07
N ARG A 119 2.87 -1.86 18.08
CA ARG A 119 4.11 -1.10 18.22
C ARG A 119 4.18 -0.08 17.10
N LEU A 120 4.51 1.15 17.47
CA LEU A 120 4.70 2.25 16.53
C LEU A 120 5.89 1.93 15.60
N PRO A 121 5.81 2.21 14.28
CA PRO A 121 6.83 1.81 13.31
C PRO A 121 8.22 2.39 13.64
N TRP A 122 8.29 3.64 14.12
CA TRP A 122 9.54 4.27 14.57
C TRP A 122 10.20 3.62 15.80
N ARG A 123 9.51 2.69 16.48
CA ARG A 123 10.04 1.93 17.62
C ARG A 123 10.65 0.59 17.21
N ARG A 124 10.40 0.10 15.98
CA ARG A 124 11.00 -1.13 15.45
C ARG A 124 12.45 -0.93 15.04
N GLU A 125 12.74 0.17 14.35
CA GLU A 125 14.08 0.50 13.85
C GLU A 125 15.13 0.62 14.97
N ARG A 126 14.71 1.07 16.17
CA ARG A 126 15.62 1.18 17.33
C ARG A 126 15.99 -0.17 17.95
N ALA A 127 15.15 -1.20 17.83
CA ALA A 127 15.45 -2.51 18.39
C ALA A 127 16.51 -3.25 17.56
N GLU A 128 16.45 -3.14 16.22
CA GLU A 128 17.42 -3.74 15.30
C GLU A 128 18.75 -2.97 15.24
N ALA A 129 18.73 -1.67 15.57
CA ALA A 129 19.94 -0.87 15.71
C ALA A 129 20.73 -1.25 16.98
N ASN A 130 20.04 -1.54 18.10
CA ASN A 130 20.71 -1.89 19.36
C ASN A 130 21.36 -3.28 19.32
N ASP A 131 20.73 -4.26 18.65
CA ASP A 131 21.23 -5.64 18.55
C ASP A 131 22.52 -5.76 17.71
N ARG A 132 22.74 -4.83 16.77
CA ARG A 132 23.99 -4.72 16.00
C ARG A 132 25.15 -4.08 16.79
N THR A 133 24.86 -3.43 17.91
CA THR A 133 25.89 -2.73 18.71
C THR A 133 26.40 -3.60 19.86
N ASP A 134 25.61 -4.57 20.31
CA ASP A 134 25.95 -5.45 21.44
C ASP A 134 26.55 -6.82 21.03
N GLY A 135 26.45 -7.24 19.75
CA GLY A 135 27.02 -8.49 19.23
C GLY A 135 28.47 -8.39 18.72
N GLY A 136 29.14 -7.26 18.95
CA GLY A 136 30.44 -6.90 18.37
C GLY A 136 31.62 -6.86 19.32
N LEU A 137 31.58 -7.57 20.45
CA LEU A 137 32.73 -7.78 21.35
C LEU A 137 32.82 -9.26 21.78
#